data_AF-A0A3N4KRL8-F1
#
_entry.id   AF-A0A3N4KRL8-F1
#
_cell.length_a   1.000
_cell.length_b   1.000
_cell.length_c   1.000
_cell.angle_alpha   90.00
_cell.angle_beta   90.00
_cell.angle_gamma   90.00
#
_symmetry.space_group_name_H-M   'P 1'
#
loop_
_entity.id
_entity.type
_entity.pdbx_description
1 polymer ?
#
loop_
_entity_poly.entity_id
_entity_poly.type
_entity_poly.pdbx_seq_one_letter_code
_entity_poly.pdbx_strand_id
1 'polypeptide(L)'
;MKFLLPAVLSLAPSLVSAWGQLGHQTVGLLAQAYLLPGTIEKVQYYLNDTTPTYMGNIATWADSYRYTEGGAFSSGYHFVNGHDDPPPHSCKIEYPGDCPPEGCIVSAIANYTARLQSKKVEWIDKRDALRFLIHFLGDITQPLHTEAYGAGANDVAVTFLGKSTNLHAVWDTSIPNLMLNVTNSTPTFTDSLGWANNLAAKVNAGEFKREVDNWIRYHDVKGDGPAKSAAKWAQDSNKLVCGYVLEEGPEKVNGTEVAGGEYYEGSTGIVEMQIAKGGVRLAAWLNMIFEGRPGFN
;
A
#
# COMPACT_ATOMS: atom_id res chain seq x y z
N MET A 1 26.46 -48.69 -9.28
CA MET A 1 25.94 -47.42 -9.83
C MET A 1 25.31 -46.64 -8.69
N LYS A 2 25.92 -45.54 -8.25
CA LYS A 2 25.31 -44.61 -7.27
C LYS A 2 24.41 -43.66 -8.06
N PHE A 3 23.10 -43.76 -7.88
CA PHE A 3 22.14 -42.82 -8.45
C PHE A 3 22.22 -41.51 -7.64
N LEU A 4 22.69 -40.44 -8.28
CA LEU A 4 22.57 -39.08 -7.77
C LEU A 4 21.15 -38.60 -8.07
N LEU A 5 20.34 -38.39 -7.03
CA LEU A 5 19.07 -37.67 -7.15
C LEU A 5 19.36 -36.18 -7.41
N PRO A 6 18.70 -35.54 -8.39
CA PRO A 6 18.83 -34.12 -8.59
C PRO A 6 18.20 -33.38 -7.40
N ALA A 7 18.96 -32.49 -6.78
CA ALA A 7 18.45 -31.56 -5.79
C ALA A 7 17.52 -30.57 -6.51
N VAL A 8 16.21 -30.71 -6.26
CA VAL A 8 15.22 -29.71 -6.66
C VAL A 8 15.39 -28.54 -5.70
N LEU A 9 16.01 -27.46 -6.18
CA LEU A 9 16.08 -26.20 -5.48
C LEU A 9 14.69 -25.56 -5.53
N SER A 10 13.86 -25.81 -4.52
CA SER A 10 12.58 -25.11 -4.36
C SER A 10 12.86 -23.64 -4.08
N LEU A 11 12.77 -22.80 -5.11
CA LEU A 11 12.54 -21.36 -4.96
C LEU A 11 11.18 -21.22 -4.29
N ALA A 12 11.17 -20.96 -2.97
CA ALA A 12 9.95 -20.52 -2.32
C ALA A 12 9.52 -19.21 -3.02
N PRO A 13 8.27 -19.11 -3.51
CA PRO A 13 7.80 -17.84 -4.04
C PRO A 13 7.95 -16.81 -2.92
N SER A 14 8.71 -15.74 -3.18
CA SER A 14 8.62 -14.55 -2.37
C SER A 14 7.14 -14.17 -2.32
N LEU A 15 6.55 -14.17 -1.13
CA LEU A 15 5.21 -13.63 -0.95
C LEU A 15 5.35 -12.14 -1.22
N VAL A 16 5.05 -11.74 -2.45
CA VAL A 16 5.06 -10.34 -2.89
C VAL A 16 3.81 -9.69 -2.31
N SER A 17 3.88 -9.36 -1.03
CA SER A 17 2.95 -8.44 -0.36
C SER A 17 2.96 -7.10 -1.07
N ALA A 18 1.91 -6.30 -0.88
CA ALA A 18 2.05 -4.85 -1.06
C ALA A 18 3.01 -4.28 -0.02
N TRP A 19 2.93 -3.00 0.36
CA TRP A 19 3.77 -2.48 1.46
C TRP A 19 3.89 -3.56 2.54
N GLY A 20 5.12 -3.94 2.91
CA GLY A 20 5.32 -5.08 3.78
C GLY A 20 4.60 -4.89 5.11
N GLN A 21 4.62 -5.92 5.98
CA GLN A 21 3.92 -5.89 7.27
C GLN A 21 4.11 -4.56 8.03
N LEU A 22 5.35 -4.05 8.07
CA LEU A 22 5.68 -2.77 8.69
C LEU A 22 4.87 -1.62 8.08
N GLY A 23 4.93 -1.45 6.75
CA GLY A 23 4.24 -0.36 6.05
C GLY A 23 2.72 -0.41 6.25
N HIS A 24 2.09 -1.56 6.09
CA HIS A 24 0.64 -1.70 6.32
C HIS A 24 0.23 -1.39 7.76
N GLN A 25 0.93 -1.95 8.74
CA GLN A 25 0.64 -1.68 10.14
C GLN A 25 0.83 -0.19 10.46
N THR A 26 1.87 0.45 9.93
CA THR A 26 2.10 1.89 10.09
C THR A 26 0.99 2.72 9.46
N VAL A 27 0.54 2.40 8.24
CA VAL A 27 -0.60 3.07 7.59
C VAL A 27 -1.86 2.96 8.44
N GLY A 28 -2.18 1.75 8.91
CA GLY A 28 -3.36 1.50 9.76
C GLY A 28 -3.30 2.25 11.09
N LEU A 29 -2.16 2.21 11.78
CA LEU A 29 -1.94 2.89 13.06
C LEU A 29 -1.96 4.42 12.91
N LEU A 30 -1.35 4.94 11.85
CA LEU A 30 -1.38 6.37 11.55
C LEU A 30 -2.81 6.83 11.27
N ALA A 31 -3.57 6.09 10.44
CA ALA A 31 -4.96 6.42 10.16
C ALA A 31 -5.82 6.44 11.44
N GLN A 32 -5.59 5.48 12.33
CA GLN A 32 -6.29 5.36 13.61
C GLN A 32 -6.19 6.63 14.45
N ALA A 33 -5.04 7.31 14.42
CA ALA A 33 -4.78 8.52 15.19
C ALA A 33 -5.61 9.73 14.73
N TYR A 34 -6.20 9.68 13.53
CA TYR A 34 -6.97 10.77 12.92
C TYR A 34 -8.45 10.43 12.70
N LEU A 35 -8.91 9.29 13.20
CA LEU A 35 -10.33 8.96 13.15
C LEU A 35 -11.13 9.84 14.10
N LEU A 36 -12.30 10.27 13.63
CA LEU A 36 -13.27 11.01 14.43
C LEU A 36 -14.03 10.06 15.37
N PRO A 37 -14.63 10.56 16.48
CA PRO A 37 -15.23 9.70 17.49
C PRO A 37 -16.29 8.72 16.97
N GLY A 38 -17.19 9.16 16.10
CA GLY A 38 -18.20 8.30 15.48
C GLY A 38 -17.59 7.31 14.49
N THR A 39 -16.54 7.71 13.78
CA THR A 39 -15.76 6.80 12.93
C THR A 39 -15.07 5.70 13.75
N ILE A 40 -14.46 6.04 14.89
CA ILE A 40 -13.83 5.07 15.80
C ILE A 40 -14.84 4.00 16.21
N GLU A 41 -16.03 4.41 16.68
CA GLU A 41 -17.08 3.47 17.09
C GLU A 41 -17.47 2.51 15.95
N LYS A 42 -17.63 3.03 14.73
CA LYS A 42 -17.99 2.19 13.56
C LYS A 42 -16.88 1.24 13.16
N VAL A 43 -15.64 1.70 13.13
CA VAL A 43 -14.48 0.88 12.75
C VAL A 43 -14.29 -0.24 13.77
N GLN A 44 -14.28 0.07 15.07
CA GLN A 44 -14.17 -0.95 16.13
C GLN A 44 -15.33 -1.94 16.11
N TYR A 45 -16.57 -1.47 15.87
CA TYR A 45 -17.74 -2.33 15.76
C TYR A 45 -17.64 -3.34 14.61
N TYR A 46 -17.21 -2.91 13.42
CA TYR A 46 -17.06 -3.83 12.28
C TYR A 46 -15.86 -4.76 12.44
N LEU A 47 -14.74 -4.27 12.99
CA LEU A 47 -13.58 -5.12 13.23
C LEU A 47 -13.78 -6.07 14.42
N ASN A 48 -14.75 -5.79 15.29
CA ASN A 48 -14.93 -6.46 16.58
C ASN A 48 -13.64 -6.46 17.40
N ASP A 49 -12.95 -5.31 17.39
CA ASP A 49 -11.66 -5.10 18.05
C ASP A 49 -11.64 -3.68 18.65
N THR A 50 -11.50 -3.59 19.97
CA THR A 50 -11.37 -2.32 20.72
C THR A 50 -9.98 -2.16 21.35
N THR A 51 -9.00 -2.98 20.94
CA THR A 51 -7.62 -2.84 21.40
C THR A 51 -7.03 -1.52 20.92
N PRO A 52 -5.98 -0.96 21.55
CA PRO A 52 -5.36 0.28 21.10
C PRO A 52 -4.78 0.25 19.68
N THR A 53 -4.76 -0.90 19.00
CA THR A 53 -4.12 -1.11 17.70
C THR A 53 -5.06 -1.74 16.68
N TYR A 54 -6.38 -1.63 16.85
CA TYR A 54 -7.39 -2.33 16.06
C TYR A 54 -7.21 -2.22 14.53
N MET A 55 -6.79 -1.06 14.00
CA MET A 55 -6.51 -0.93 12.57
C MET A 55 -5.15 -1.53 12.18
N GLY A 56 -4.14 -1.38 13.01
CA GLY A 56 -2.82 -1.98 12.80
C GLY A 56 -2.89 -3.51 12.78
N ASN A 57 -3.67 -4.10 13.68
CA ASN A 57 -3.84 -5.56 13.81
C ASN A 57 -4.38 -6.22 12.53
N ILE A 58 -5.19 -5.48 11.76
CA ILE A 58 -5.92 -6.02 10.61
C ILE A 58 -5.32 -5.62 9.27
N ALA A 59 -4.34 -4.71 9.26
CA ALA A 59 -3.85 -4.06 8.05
C ALA A 59 -3.18 -5.03 7.06
N THR A 60 -2.70 -6.19 7.49
CA THR A 60 -2.06 -7.21 6.61
C THR A 60 -3.00 -8.35 6.24
N TRP A 61 -4.27 -8.29 6.62
CA TRP A 61 -5.19 -9.41 6.42
C TRP A 61 -5.43 -9.72 4.94
N ALA A 62 -5.60 -8.71 4.08
CA ALA A 62 -5.92 -8.93 2.66
C ALA A 62 -4.81 -9.70 1.95
N ASP A 63 -3.55 -9.38 2.27
CA ASP A 63 -2.36 -10.09 1.80
C ASP A 63 -2.34 -11.56 2.18
N SER A 64 -2.83 -11.90 3.38
CA SER A 64 -2.95 -13.30 3.81
C SER A 64 -4.16 -13.98 3.15
N TYR A 65 -5.26 -13.24 2.98
CA TYR A 65 -6.52 -13.74 2.49
C TYR A 65 -6.47 -14.14 1.01
N ARG A 66 -5.74 -13.39 0.17
CA ARG A 66 -5.62 -13.68 -1.28
C ARG A 66 -4.99 -15.04 -1.58
N TYR A 67 -4.28 -15.66 -0.63
CA TYR A 67 -3.71 -17.00 -0.78
C TYR A 67 -4.64 -18.12 -0.28
N THR A 68 -5.84 -17.79 0.21
CA THR A 68 -6.86 -18.77 0.59
C THR A 68 -7.77 -19.07 -0.60
N GLU A 69 -8.38 -20.25 -0.63
CA GLU A 69 -9.39 -20.61 -1.65
C GLU A 69 -10.52 -19.56 -1.73
N GLY A 70 -10.98 -19.09 -0.55
CA GLY A 70 -12.04 -18.09 -0.48
C GLY A 70 -11.62 -16.69 -0.93
N GLY A 71 -10.33 -16.35 -0.88
CA GLY A 71 -9.81 -15.01 -1.17
C GLY A 71 -9.03 -14.89 -2.48
N ALA A 72 -8.79 -15.98 -3.20
CA ALA A 72 -8.00 -15.98 -4.44
C ALA A 72 -8.46 -14.93 -5.47
N PHE A 73 -9.77 -14.66 -5.52
CA PHE A 73 -10.37 -13.64 -6.37
C PHE A 73 -9.83 -12.22 -6.13
N SER A 74 -9.33 -11.92 -4.92
CA SER A 74 -8.88 -10.57 -4.57
C SER A 74 -7.43 -10.30 -4.94
N SER A 75 -6.69 -11.26 -5.51
CA SER A 75 -5.27 -11.09 -5.84
C SER A 75 -5.01 -9.89 -6.75
N GLY A 76 -5.87 -9.67 -7.76
CA GLY A 76 -5.77 -8.53 -8.67
C GLY A 76 -6.18 -7.19 -8.05
N TYR A 77 -6.77 -7.18 -6.85
CA TYR A 77 -7.26 -5.95 -6.21
C TYR A 77 -6.16 -5.16 -5.50
N HIS A 78 -4.95 -5.71 -5.42
CA HIS A 78 -3.82 -5.05 -4.75
C HIS A 78 -3.11 -4.03 -5.64
N PHE A 79 -3.36 -4.04 -6.95
CA PHE A 79 -2.62 -3.18 -7.88
C PHE A 79 -3.50 -2.68 -9.03
N VAL A 80 -2.98 -1.73 -9.79
CA VAL A 80 -3.46 -1.36 -11.12
C VAL A 80 -2.25 -1.29 -12.05
N ASN A 81 -2.37 -1.86 -13.24
CA ASN A 81 -1.26 -1.96 -14.17
C ASN A 81 -1.31 -0.78 -15.14
N GLY A 82 -0.47 0.23 -14.96
CA GLY A 82 -0.27 1.26 -15.99
C GLY A 82 0.28 0.61 -17.24
N HIS A 83 -0.50 0.57 -18.32
CA HIS A 83 -0.06 0.00 -19.61
C HIS A 83 0.54 1.10 -20.50
N ASP A 84 1.58 1.76 -19.98
CA ASP A 84 2.33 2.81 -20.65
C ASP A 84 3.61 2.29 -21.33
N ASP A 85 4.35 3.20 -21.97
CA ASP A 85 5.70 2.88 -22.46
C ASP A 85 6.59 2.56 -21.26
N PRO A 86 7.48 1.55 -21.34
CA PRO A 86 8.34 1.17 -20.23
C PRO A 86 9.01 2.38 -19.56
N PRO A 87 9.02 2.45 -18.22
CA PRO A 87 9.73 3.49 -17.50
C PRO A 87 11.20 3.60 -17.98
N PRO A 88 11.75 4.82 -18.13
CA PRO A 88 11.20 6.10 -17.65
C PRO A 88 10.35 6.87 -18.69
N HIS A 89 10.01 6.25 -19.83
CA HIS A 89 9.47 6.99 -20.99
C HIS A 89 8.04 7.52 -20.76
N SER A 90 7.18 6.75 -20.12
CA SER A 90 5.85 7.17 -19.72
C SER A 90 5.46 6.51 -18.42
N CYS A 91 4.88 7.28 -17.50
CA CYS A 91 4.24 6.77 -16.29
C CYS A 91 2.86 7.41 -16.18
N LYS A 92 1.82 6.65 -16.52
CA LYS A 92 0.42 7.09 -16.51
C LYS A 92 -0.51 5.95 -16.10
N ILE A 93 -1.53 6.30 -15.32
CA ILE A 93 -2.71 5.46 -15.06
C ILE A 93 -3.92 6.06 -15.78
N GLU A 94 -4.50 5.31 -16.69
CA GLU A 94 -5.73 5.59 -17.43
C GLU A 94 -6.88 4.69 -16.95
N TYR A 95 -7.68 5.17 -16.01
CA TYR A 95 -8.91 4.47 -15.59
C TYR A 95 -10.09 4.87 -16.50
N PRO A 96 -10.90 3.91 -17.02
CA PRO A 96 -10.91 2.48 -16.67
C PRO A 96 -10.01 1.57 -17.52
N GLY A 97 -9.27 2.09 -18.51
CA GLY A 97 -8.49 1.28 -19.46
C GLY A 97 -7.48 0.32 -18.84
N ASP A 98 -6.78 0.76 -17.78
CA ASP A 98 -5.76 -0.01 -17.06
C ASP A 98 -6.32 -0.97 -16.00
N CYS A 99 -7.65 -1.01 -15.85
CA CYS A 99 -8.32 -1.88 -14.89
C CYS A 99 -8.96 -3.06 -15.64
N PRO A 100 -8.50 -4.30 -15.44
CA PRO A 100 -9.05 -5.44 -16.14
C PRO A 100 -10.50 -5.74 -15.67
N PRO A 101 -11.29 -6.48 -16.46
CA PRO A 101 -12.68 -6.82 -16.12
C PRO A 101 -12.83 -7.52 -14.76
N GLU A 102 -11.83 -8.31 -14.37
CA GLU A 102 -11.75 -8.99 -13.08
C GLU A 102 -11.62 -8.02 -11.91
N GLY A 103 -11.09 -6.82 -12.15
CA GLY A 103 -10.92 -5.74 -11.19
C GLY A 103 -9.45 -5.40 -10.91
N CYS A 104 -9.26 -4.21 -10.35
CA CYS A 104 -7.98 -3.65 -9.92
C CYS A 104 -8.20 -2.91 -8.60
N ILE A 105 -7.14 -2.39 -8.00
CA ILE A 105 -7.23 -1.61 -6.75
C ILE A 105 -8.19 -0.43 -6.83
N VAL A 106 -8.28 0.25 -7.98
CA VAL A 106 -9.20 1.39 -8.17
C VAL A 106 -10.66 0.94 -8.10
N SER A 107 -11.02 -0.13 -8.80
CA SER A 107 -12.40 -0.66 -8.77
C SER A 107 -12.71 -1.35 -7.44
N ALA A 108 -11.73 -1.96 -6.79
CA ALA A 108 -11.86 -2.56 -5.46
C ALA A 108 -12.16 -1.49 -4.40
N ILE A 109 -11.41 -0.39 -4.35
CA ILE A 109 -11.68 0.73 -3.43
C ILE A 109 -13.09 1.27 -3.66
N ALA A 110 -13.51 1.43 -4.91
CA ALA A 110 -14.86 1.89 -5.22
C ALA A 110 -15.95 0.92 -4.73
N ASN A 111 -15.79 -0.38 -5.02
CA ASN A 111 -16.72 -1.43 -4.60
C ASN A 111 -16.83 -1.53 -3.08
N TYR A 112 -15.70 -1.65 -2.37
CA TYR A 112 -15.70 -1.82 -0.92
C TYR A 112 -16.15 -0.55 -0.19
N THR A 113 -15.92 0.64 -0.74
CA THR A 113 -16.54 1.88 -0.24
C THR A 113 -18.06 1.82 -0.34
N ALA A 114 -18.61 1.43 -1.49
CA ALA A 114 -20.06 1.31 -1.69
C ALA A 114 -20.69 0.24 -0.78
N ARG A 115 -20.01 -0.91 -0.58
CA ARG A 115 -20.45 -1.97 0.33
C ARG A 115 -20.53 -1.46 1.78
N LEU A 116 -19.52 -0.71 2.22
CA LEU A 116 -19.47 -0.19 3.59
C LEU A 116 -20.59 0.84 3.86
N GLN A 117 -20.92 1.66 2.86
CA GLN A 117 -22.01 2.65 2.92
C GLN A 117 -23.42 2.05 2.79
N SER A 118 -23.56 0.91 2.11
CA SER A 118 -24.87 0.32 1.81
C SER A 118 -25.60 -0.17 3.07
N LYS A 119 -26.89 0.14 3.21
CA LYS A 119 -27.74 -0.43 4.29
C LYS A 119 -28.19 -1.87 4.02
N LYS A 120 -27.95 -2.39 2.81
CA LYS A 120 -28.39 -3.72 2.36
C LYS A 120 -27.30 -4.79 2.44
N VAL A 121 -26.10 -4.40 2.86
CA VAL A 121 -24.95 -5.29 2.98
C VAL A 121 -24.85 -5.75 4.43
N GLU A 122 -24.73 -7.06 4.63
CA GLU A 122 -24.64 -7.69 5.94
C GLU A 122 -23.38 -7.27 6.70
N TRP A 123 -23.41 -7.40 8.02
CA TRP A 123 -22.30 -6.99 8.89
C TRP A 123 -20.96 -7.63 8.47
N ILE A 124 -20.98 -8.93 8.13
CA ILE A 124 -19.78 -9.69 7.77
C ILE A 124 -19.11 -9.14 6.49
N ASP A 125 -19.92 -8.77 5.50
CA ASP A 125 -19.48 -8.21 4.24
C ASP A 125 -18.97 -6.78 4.40
N LYS A 126 -19.54 -6.02 5.34
CA LYS A 126 -19.04 -4.69 5.71
C LYS A 126 -17.73 -4.76 6.46
N ARG A 127 -17.57 -5.76 7.34
CA ARG A 127 -16.28 -6.01 7.99
C ARG A 127 -15.22 -6.28 6.94
N ASP A 128 -15.46 -7.20 6.01
CA ASP A 128 -14.45 -7.53 5.01
C ASP A 128 -14.18 -6.35 4.06
N ALA A 129 -15.21 -5.56 3.72
CA ALA A 129 -15.03 -4.31 2.99
C ALA A 129 -14.13 -3.31 3.74
N LEU A 130 -14.32 -3.15 5.05
CA LEU A 130 -13.46 -2.30 5.88
C LEU A 130 -12.01 -2.81 5.92
N ARG A 131 -11.81 -4.12 6.07
CA ARG A 131 -10.47 -4.73 6.10
C ARG A 131 -9.73 -4.53 4.77
N PHE A 132 -10.43 -4.69 3.65
CA PHE A 132 -9.88 -4.41 2.33
C PHE A 132 -9.52 -2.93 2.16
N LEU A 133 -10.38 -1.99 2.56
CA LEU A 133 -10.08 -0.56 2.47
C LEU A 133 -8.86 -0.16 3.33
N ILE A 134 -8.70 -0.74 4.53
CA ILE A 134 -7.53 -0.49 5.38
C ILE A 134 -6.23 -0.91 4.67
N HIS A 135 -6.27 -2.02 3.94
CA HIS A 135 -5.12 -2.52 3.20
C HIS A 135 -4.85 -1.70 1.91
N PHE A 136 -5.85 -1.59 1.04
CA PHE A 136 -5.71 -0.99 -0.30
C PHE A 136 -5.35 0.49 -0.28
N LEU A 137 -5.72 1.24 0.77
CA LEU A 137 -5.28 2.64 0.89
C LEU A 137 -3.81 2.76 1.30
N GLY A 138 -3.19 1.68 1.77
CA GLY A 138 -1.75 1.50 1.79
C GLY A 138 -1.21 1.14 0.41
N ASP A 139 -1.67 0.04 -0.20
CA ASP A 139 -1.15 -0.47 -1.49
C ASP A 139 -1.09 0.62 -2.57
N ILE A 140 -2.15 1.42 -2.68
CA ILE A 140 -2.26 2.44 -3.73
C ILE A 140 -1.23 3.55 -3.61
N THR A 141 -0.53 3.66 -2.47
CA THR A 141 0.59 4.58 -2.28
C THR A 141 1.95 3.97 -2.59
N GLN A 142 2.04 2.66 -2.82
CA GLN A 142 3.28 2.03 -3.26
C GLN A 142 3.44 2.22 -4.77
N PRO A 143 4.48 2.93 -5.26
CA PRO A 143 4.61 3.23 -6.70
C PRO A 143 4.52 2.01 -7.62
N LEU A 144 5.15 0.89 -7.23
CA LEU A 144 5.20 -0.34 -8.03
C LEU A 144 3.89 -1.14 -7.98
N HIS A 145 2.90 -0.75 -7.15
CA HIS A 145 1.51 -1.24 -7.22
C HIS A 145 0.69 -0.54 -8.31
N THR A 146 1.31 0.40 -9.01
CA THR A 146 0.69 1.20 -10.05
C THR A 146 1.46 1.10 -11.38
N GLU A 147 2.16 -0.01 -11.60
CA GLU A 147 3.09 -0.21 -12.73
C GLU A 147 2.97 -1.62 -13.30
N ALA A 148 2.90 -1.75 -14.63
CA ALA A 148 2.81 -3.06 -15.30
C ALA A 148 4.17 -3.69 -15.60
N TYR A 149 5.20 -2.89 -15.86
CA TYR A 149 6.53 -3.33 -16.27
C TYR A 149 7.10 -4.37 -15.29
N GLY A 150 7.44 -5.55 -15.80
CA GLY A 150 7.99 -6.65 -14.99
C GLY A 150 7.08 -7.07 -13.83
N ALA A 151 5.76 -7.01 -14.02
CA ALA A 151 4.74 -7.24 -12.99
C ALA A 151 4.95 -6.34 -11.75
N GLY A 152 5.07 -5.02 -11.98
CA GLY A 152 5.42 -4.07 -10.93
C GLY A 152 6.87 -4.19 -10.49
N ALA A 153 7.79 -4.46 -11.41
CA ALA A 153 9.22 -4.68 -11.16
C ALA A 153 9.55 -5.89 -10.26
N ASN A 154 8.65 -6.88 -10.19
CA ASN A 154 8.96 -8.19 -9.63
C ASN A 154 10.00 -8.96 -10.46
N ASP A 155 10.06 -8.71 -11.76
CA ASP A 155 11.05 -9.29 -12.68
C ASP A 155 12.38 -8.50 -12.71
N VAL A 156 12.48 -7.36 -12.02
CA VAL A 156 13.72 -6.59 -11.90
C VAL A 156 14.52 -7.14 -10.72
N ALA A 157 15.45 -8.04 -11.02
CA ALA A 157 16.32 -8.66 -10.03
C ALA A 157 17.31 -7.63 -9.47
N VAL A 158 17.49 -7.58 -8.15
CA VAL A 158 18.45 -6.69 -7.49
C VAL A 158 19.08 -7.41 -6.30
N THR A 159 20.12 -6.81 -5.74
CA THR A 159 20.68 -7.19 -4.43
C THR A 159 20.36 -6.10 -3.42
N PHE A 160 20.00 -6.49 -2.19
CA PHE A 160 19.79 -5.57 -1.08
C PHE A 160 20.57 -6.07 0.14
N LEU A 161 21.55 -5.29 0.61
CA LEU A 161 22.47 -5.68 1.69
C LEU A 161 23.14 -7.03 1.43
N GLY A 162 23.58 -7.27 0.19
CA GLY A 162 24.22 -8.50 -0.25
C GLY A 162 23.29 -9.70 -0.45
N LYS A 163 21.96 -9.53 -0.31
CA LYS A 163 20.97 -10.60 -0.52
C LYS A 163 20.20 -10.40 -1.84
N SER A 164 20.12 -11.45 -2.65
CA SER A 164 19.31 -11.43 -3.88
C SER A 164 17.82 -11.24 -3.55
N THR A 165 17.16 -10.35 -4.27
CA THR A 165 15.73 -10.05 -4.17
C THR A 165 15.24 -9.43 -5.50
N ASN A 166 14.05 -8.83 -5.52
CA ASN A 166 13.58 -8.01 -6.64
C ASN A 166 13.23 -6.58 -6.18
N LEU A 167 13.11 -5.67 -7.14
CA LEU A 167 12.89 -4.25 -6.86
C LEU A 167 11.57 -3.99 -6.13
N HIS A 168 10.52 -4.73 -6.47
CA HIS A 168 9.21 -4.63 -5.79
C HIS A 168 9.34 -4.90 -4.29
N ALA A 169 9.93 -6.03 -3.91
CA ALA A 169 10.17 -6.40 -2.52
C ALA A 169 11.15 -5.45 -1.79
N VAL A 170 12.04 -4.78 -2.53
CA VAL A 170 12.88 -3.73 -1.97
C VAL A 170 12.04 -2.54 -1.53
N TRP A 171 11.12 -2.08 -2.36
CA TRP A 171 10.21 -0.98 -2.04
C TRP A 171 9.22 -1.35 -0.95
N ASP A 172 8.56 -2.51 -1.04
CA ASP A 172 7.57 -2.90 -0.04
C ASP A 172 8.16 -3.08 1.36
N THR A 173 9.33 -3.72 1.43
CA THR A 173 9.81 -4.30 2.69
C THR A 173 11.22 -3.86 3.03
N SER A 174 12.16 -3.93 2.09
CA SER A 174 13.57 -3.83 2.45
C SER A 174 13.99 -2.40 2.81
N ILE A 175 13.53 -1.39 2.05
CA ILE A 175 13.75 0.03 2.36
C ILE A 175 13.05 0.41 3.68
N PRO A 176 11.73 0.19 3.87
CA PRO A 176 11.07 0.48 5.15
C PRO A 176 11.74 -0.18 6.35
N ASN A 177 12.14 -1.44 6.23
CA ASN A 177 12.80 -2.15 7.32
C ASN A 177 14.20 -1.59 7.62
N LEU A 178 14.98 -1.25 6.60
CA LEU A 178 16.31 -0.64 6.80
C LEU A 178 16.20 0.76 7.42
N MET A 179 15.20 1.56 7.04
CA MET A 179 14.95 2.87 7.66
C MET A 179 14.75 2.79 9.18
N LEU A 180 14.18 1.69 9.68
CA LEU A 180 14.00 1.45 11.12
C LEU A 180 15.06 0.53 11.74
N ASN A 181 16.11 0.16 11.00
CA ASN A 181 17.14 -0.79 11.41
C ASN A 181 16.62 -2.19 11.76
N VAL A 182 15.54 -2.65 11.10
CA VAL A 182 14.87 -3.94 11.33
C VAL A 182 15.13 -4.93 10.18
N THR A 183 16.40 -5.13 9.83
CA THR A 183 16.79 -5.93 8.65
C THR A 183 17.11 -7.40 8.94
N ASN A 184 17.29 -7.75 10.21
CA ASN A 184 17.65 -9.10 10.66
C ASN A 184 16.54 -9.79 11.48
N SER A 185 15.36 -9.19 11.55
CA SER A 185 14.20 -9.71 12.28
C SER A 185 12.91 -9.28 11.60
N THR A 186 11.81 -9.96 11.92
CA THR A 186 10.47 -9.51 11.54
C THR A 186 10.13 -8.22 12.29
N PRO A 187 9.62 -7.18 11.62
CA PRO A 187 9.10 -5.99 12.28
C PRO A 187 8.06 -6.33 13.35
N THR A 188 8.20 -5.71 14.51
CA THR A 188 7.27 -5.82 15.62
C THR A 188 6.19 -4.74 15.51
N PHE A 189 5.08 -4.94 16.20
CA PHE A 189 4.06 -3.89 16.32
C PHE A 189 4.62 -2.59 16.93
N THR A 190 5.60 -2.68 17.82
CA THR A 190 6.24 -1.51 18.43
C THR A 190 7.00 -0.69 17.38
N ASP A 191 7.63 -1.34 16.41
CA ASP A 191 8.31 -0.65 15.31
C ASP A 191 7.30 0.11 14.45
N SER A 192 6.21 -0.56 14.05
CA SER A 192 5.13 0.04 13.26
C SER A 192 4.46 1.21 13.99
N LEU A 193 4.22 1.09 15.30
CA LEU A 193 3.64 2.13 16.15
C LEU A 193 4.59 3.31 16.35
N GLY A 194 5.88 3.04 16.60
CA GLY A 194 6.91 4.07 16.72
C GLY A 194 7.00 4.91 15.45
N TRP A 195 6.98 4.25 14.28
CA TRP A 195 7.00 4.95 13.00
C TRP A 195 5.72 5.74 12.76
N ALA A 196 4.54 5.17 13.03
CA ALA A 196 3.27 5.88 12.92
C ALA A 196 3.23 7.15 13.79
N ASN A 197 3.75 7.09 15.02
CA ASN A 197 3.84 8.26 15.90
C ASN A 197 4.79 9.33 15.36
N ASN A 198 5.92 8.93 14.76
CA ASN A 198 6.84 9.87 14.10
C ASN A 198 6.16 10.56 12.92
N LEU A 199 5.49 9.80 12.05
CA LEU A 199 4.73 10.33 10.93
C LEU A 199 3.61 11.28 11.37
N ALA A 200 2.89 10.94 12.45
CA ALA A 200 1.88 11.81 13.02
C ALA A 200 2.47 13.16 13.47
N ALA A 201 3.68 13.17 14.04
CA ALA A 201 4.38 14.42 14.37
C ALA A 201 4.69 15.25 13.12
N LYS A 202 5.13 14.60 12.04
CA LYS A 202 5.40 15.25 10.74
C LYS A 202 4.13 15.82 10.09
N VAL A 203 3.01 15.09 10.18
CA VAL A 203 1.68 15.53 9.71
C VAL A 203 1.14 16.70 10.54
N ASN A 204 1.27 16.66 11.88
CA ASN A 204 0.68 17.67 12.75
C ASN A 204 1.45 19.01 12.77
N ALA A 205 2.78 18.93 12.74
CA ALA A 205 3.64 20.09 13.00
C ALA A 205 4.92 20.13 12.14
N GLY A 206 5.24 19.06 11.42
CA GLY A 206 6.47 18.97 10.63
C GLY A 206 6.26 19.23 9.14
N GLU A 207 7.11 18.58 8.34
CA GLU A 207 7.23 18.78 6.90
C GLU A 207 5.96 18.44 6.10
N PHE A 208 5.14 17.51 6.60
CA PHE A 208 3.92 17.07 5.91
C PHE A 208 2.69 17.92 6.20
N LYS A 209 2.75 18.83 7.19
CA LYS A 209 1.59 19.63 7.61
C LYS A 209 0.92 20.39 6.46
N ARG A 210 1.73 20.98 5.57
CA ARG A 210 1.21 21.78 4.44
C ARG A 210 0.73 20.94 3.27
N GLU A 211 1.02 19.64 3.28
CA GLU A 211 0.69 18.72 2.21
C GLU A 211 -0.66 18.01 2.42
N VAL A 212 -1.14 17.96 3.67
CA VAL A 212 -2.37 17.24 4.05
C VAL A 212 -3.56 17.61 3.17
N ASP A 213 -3.84 18.90 3.00
CA ASP A 213 -4.96 19.38 2.18
C ASP A 213 -4.84 18.91 0.72
N ASN A 214 -3.62 18.93 0.19
CA ASN A 214 -3.33 18.46 -1.17
C ASN A 214 -3.51 16.93 -1.28
N TRP A 215 -3.18 16.17 -0.23
CA TRP A 215 -3.32 14.72 -0.20
C TRP A 215 -4.78 14.24 -0.19
N ILE A 216 -5.69 15.05 0.38
CA ILE A 216 -7.12 14.73 0.51
C ILE A 216 -8.04 15.53 -0.43
N ARG A 217 -7.49 16.41 -1.29
CA ARG A 217 -8.26 17.31 -2.17
C ARG A 217 -9.24 16.62 -3.11
N TYR A 218 -8.99 15.35 -3.45
CA TYR A 218 -9.82 14.58 -4.37
C TYR A 218 -10.78 13.63 -3.66
N HIS A 219 -10.89 13.70 -2.32
CA HIS A 219 -11.74 12.79 -1.58
C HIS A 219 -13.23 13.01 -1.88
N ASP A 220 -13.83 12.08 -2.61
CA ASP A 220 -15.28 12.02 -2.81
C ASP A 220 -15.79 10.60 -2.63
N VAL A 221 -16.56 10.36 -1.58
CA VAL A 221 -17.10 9.03 -1.24
C VAL A 221 -18.48 8.77 -1.86
N LYS A 222 -18.99 9.65 -2.73
CA LYS A 222 -20.35 9.55 -3.30
C LYS A 222 -20.31 9.15 -4.77
N GLY A 223 -21.34 8.42 -5.23
CA GLY A 223 -21.51 8.13 -6.65
C GLY A 223 -20.29 7.45 -7.27
N ASP A 224 -19.73 8.06 -8.33
CA ASP A 224 -18.50 7.61 -8.99
C ASP A 224 -17.20 8.22 -8.39
N GLY A 225 -17.36 9.06 -7.36
CA GLY A 225 -16.27 9.68 -6.60
C GLY A 225 -15.23 8.69 -6.09
N PRO A 226 -15.59 7.51 -5.53
CA PRO A 226 -14.62 6.53 -5.07
C PRO A 226 -13.61 6.08 -6.14
N ALA A 227 -14.10 5.77 -7.34
CA ALA A 227 -13.24 5.37 -8.44
C ALA A 227 -12.36 6.54 -8.93
N LYS A 228 -12.91 7.75 -9.03
CA LYS A 228 -12.14 8.95 -9.40
C LYS A 228 -11.06 9.30 -8.38
N SER A 229 -11.38 9.20 -7.09
CA SER A 229 -10.46 9.46 -5.98
C SER A 229 -9.30 8.46 -6.01
N ALA A 230 -9.62 7.16 -6.09
CA ALA A 230 -8.61 6.11 -6.17
C ALA A 230 -7.75 6.22 -7.43
N ALA A 231 -8.32 6.51 -8.60
CA ALA A 231 -7.54 6.76 -9.81
C ALA A 231 -6.56 7.93 -9.64
N LYS A 232 -6.95 9.01 -8.93
CA LYS A 232 -6.05 10.13 -8.64
C LYS A 232 -4.92 9.75 -7.68
N TRP A 233 -5.17 8.86 -6.72
CA TRP A 233 -4.11 8.35 -5.85
C TRP A 233 -3.16 7.41 -6.60
N ALA A 234 -3.68 6.54 -7.47
CA ALA A 234 -2.85 5.69 -8.31
C ALA A 234 -1.95 6.53 -9.25
N GLN A 235 -2.51 7.57 -9.88
CA GLN A 235 -1.76 8.53 -10.70
C GLN A 235 -0.68 9.30 -9.91
N ASP A 236 -0.92 9.57 -8.62
CA ASP A 236 0.05 10.24 -7.74
C ASP A 236 1.25 9.33 -7.46
N SER A 237 1.00 8.05 -7.18
CA SER A 237 2.03 7.05 -6.91
C SER A 237 2.79 6.64 -8.17
N ASN A 238 2.10 6.41 -9.29
CA ASN A 238 2.71 5.98 -10.55
C ASN A 238 3.73 7.02 -11.09
N LYS A 239 3.52 8.32 -10.84
CA LYS A 239 4.51 9.36 -11.21
C LYS A 239 5.89 9.13 -10.58
N LEU A 240 5.95 8.52 -9.40
CA LEU A 240 7.21 8.21 -8.72
C LEU A 240 7.97 7.08 -9.41
N VAL A 241 7.30 6.28 -10.25
CA VAL A 241 7.97 5.22 -11.01
C VAL A 241 8.98 5.84 -11.98
N CYS A 242 8.54 6.78 -12.82
CA CYS A 242 9.44 7.50 -13.73
C CYS A 242 10.22 8.62 -13.04
N GLY A 243 9.66 9.19 -11.97
CA GLY A 243 10.28 10.30 -11.25
C GLY A 243 11.37 9.89 -10.26
N TYR A 244 11.51 8.59 -9.98
CA TYR A 244 12.55 8.08 -9.10
C TYR A 244 12.83 6.58 -9.26
N VAL A 245 11.81 5.71 -9.09
CA VAL A 245 12.00 4.25 -8.92
C VAL A 245 12.81 3.63 -10.06
N LEU A 246 12.50 4.04 -11.29
CA LEU A 246 13.07 3.61 -12.56
C LEU A 246 13.47 4.82 -13.42
N GLU A 247 13.88 5.94 -12.80
CA GLU A 247 14.15 7.20 -13.52
C GLU A 247 15.26 7.08 -14.58
N GLU A 248 16.25 6.23 -14.33
CA GLU A 248 17.35 5.96 -15.28
C GLU A 248 17.08 4.73 -16.17
N GLY A 249 15.92 4.11 -16.02
CA GLY A 249 15.53 2.88 -16.71
C GLY A 249 15.80 1.59 -15.92
N PRO A 250 14.99 0.54 -16.14
CA PRO A 250 15.08 -0.73 -15.41
C PRO A 250 16.42 -1.43 -15.59
N GLU A 251 17.08 -1.27 -16.73
CA GLU A 251 18.41 -1.84 -17.00
C GLU A 251 19.52 -1.26 -16.13
N LYS A 252 19.34 -0.06 -15.54
CA LYS A 252 20.31 0.55 -14.64
C LYS A 252 20.24 -0.01 -13.23
N VAL A 253 19.06 -0.46 -12.83
CA VAL A 253 18.80 -1.02 -11.49
C VAL A 253 18.91 -2.55 -11.51
N ASN A 254 18.57 -3.19 -12.63
CA ASN A 254 18.61 -4.65 -12.74
C ASN A 254 20.04 -5.21 -12.56
N GLY A 255 20.18 -6.15 -11.64
CA GLY A 255 21.43 -6.80 -11.28
C GLY A 255 22.34 -5.98 -10.35
N THR A 256 21.89 -4.83 -9.84
CA THR A 256 22.71 -3.96 -8.97
C THR A 256 22.39 -4.11 -7.48
N GLU A 257 23.27 -3.59 -6.62
CA GLU A 257 23.03 -3.45 -5.18
C GLU A 257 22.38 -2.10 -4.90
N VAL A 258 21.23 -2.10 -4.22
CA VAL A 258 20.40 -0.90 -4.06
C VAL A 258 20.21 -0.46 -2.60
N ALA A 259 20.83 -1.14 -1.62
CA ALA A 259 20.75 -0.76 -0.20
C ALA A 259 21.77 0.30 0.23
N GLY A 260 22.75 0.62 -0.62
CA GLY A 260 23.79 1.61 -0.35
C GLY A 260 23.78 2.75 -1.35
N GLY A 261 24.21 3.93 -0.92
CA GLY A 261 24.36 5.12 -1.78
C GLY A 261 23.05 5.81 -2.15
N GLU A 262 23.08 6.52 -3.27
CA GLU A 262 22.07 7.52 -3.65
C GLU A 262 20.67 6.92 -3.87
N TYR A 263 20.56 5.67 -4.32
CA TYR A 263 19.28 4.99 -4.53
C TYR A 263 18.53 4.74 -3.21
N TYR A 264 19.22 4.21 -2.20
CA TYR A 264 18.57 4.01 -0.90
C TYR A 264 18.28 5.37 -0.26
N GLU A 265 19.26 6.27 -0.20
CA GLU A 265 19.14 7.56 0.48
C GLU A 265 17.99 8.40 -0.09
N GLY A 266 17.89 8.52 -1.42
CA GLY A 266 16.81 9.27 -2.07
C GLY A 266 15.43 8.60 -1.94
N SER A 267 15.37 7.27 -1.82
CA SER A 267 14.09 6.55 -1.67
C SER A 267 13.45 6.78 -0.30
N THR A 268 14.24 7.02 0.75
CA THR A 268 13.73 7.05 2.14
C THR A 268 12.66 8.12 2.36
N GLY A 269 12.88 9.34 1.85
CA GLY A 269 11.91 10.43 1.96
C GLY A 269 10.63 10.18 1.17
N ILE A 270 10.75 9.49 0.02
CA ILE A 270 9.60 9.10 -0.81
C ILE A 270 8.76 8.04 -0.09
N VAL A 271 9.39 6.97 0.41
CA VAL A 271 8.71 5.91 1.17
C VAL A 271 7.98 6.50 2.36
N GLU A 272 8.64 7.36 3.13
CA GLU A 272 8.04 7.99 4.30
C GLU A 272 6.80 8.82 3.94
N MET A 273 6.90 9.65 2.90
CA MET A 273 5.78 10.45 2.40
C MET A 273 4.62 9.58 1.89
N GLN A 274 4.90 8.49 1.18
CA GLN A 274 3.87 7.61 0.63
C GLN A 274 3.14 6.81 1.73
N ILE A 275 3.84 6.37 2.78
CA ILE A 275 3.22 5.77 3.97
C ILE A 275 2.36 6.80 4.72
N ALA A 276 2.86 8.03 4.89
CA ALA A 276 2.10 9.12 5.51
C ALA A 276 0.82 9.44 4.73
N LYS A 277 0.93 9.57 3.40
CA LYS A 277 -0.23 9.74 2.50
C LYS A 277 -1.24 8.62 2.67
N GLY A 278 -0.80 7.36 2.73
CA GLY A 278 -1.69 6.21 2.92
C GLY A 278 -2.53 6.35 4.19
N GLY A 279 -1.88 6.64 5.32
CA GLY A 279 -2.56 6.81 6.61
C GLY A 279 -3.51 8.01 6.65
N VAL A 280 -3.08 9.17 6.14
CA VAL A 280 -3.92 10.39 6.08
C VAL A 280 -5.13 10.19 5.16
N ARG A 281 -4.91 9.63 3.96
CA ARG A 281 -6.00 9.34 3.02
C ARG A 281 -6.99 8.34 3.61
N LEU A 282 -6.51 7.29 4.28
CA LEU A 282 -7.35 6.29 4.93
C LEU A 282 -8.20 6.87 6.06
N ALA A 283 -7.60 7.67 6.96
CA ALA A 283 -8.36 8.34 8.01
C ALA A 283 -9.45 9.24 7.43
N ALA A 284 -9.08 10.10 6.49
CA ALA A 284 -10.02 11.01 5.83
C ALA A 284 -11.12 10.26 5.09
N TRP A 285 -10.80 9.14 4.44
CA TRP A 285 -11.77 8.32 3.72
C TRP A 285 -12.81 7.71 4.65
N LEU A 286 -12.37 7.08 5.74
CA LEU A 286 -13.27 6.48 6.73
C LEU A 286 -14.11 7.55 7.44
N ASN A 287 -13.51 8.69 7.78
CA ASN A 287 -14.22 9.84 8.35
C ASN A 287 -15.31 10.37 7.40
N MET A 288 -15.02 10.47 6.10
CA MET A 288 -16.01 10.86 5.10
C MET A 288 -17.14 9.83 4.96
N ILE A 289 -16.83 8.53 5.02
CA ILE A 289 -17.83 7.45 4.95
C ILE A 289 -18.80 7.48 6.15
N PHE A 290 -18.28 7.67 7.36
CA PHE A 290 -19.07 7.52 8.59
C PHE A 290 -19.58 8.83 9.19
N GLU A 291 -18.88 9.94 8.99
CA GLU A 291 -19.21 11.26 9.55
C GLU A 291 -19.37 12.37 8.50
N GLY A 292 -19.11 12.09 7.21
CA GLY A 292 -19.33 13.06 6.12
C GLY A 292 -18.34 14.22 6.07
N ARG A 293 -17.21 14.13 6.78
CA ARG A 293 -16.11 15.12 6.80
C ARG A 293 -14.76 14.42 6.99
N PRO A 294 -13.62 14.99 6.55
CA PRO A 294 -12.34 14.28 6.53
C PRO A 294 -11.62 14.19 7.89
N GLY A 295 -11.93 15.07 8.85
CA GLY A 295 -11.25 15.06 10.16
C GLY A 295 -9.88 15.73 10.19
N PHE A 296 -9.51 16.44 9.11
CA PHE A 296 -8.37 17.34 9.02
C PHE A 296 -8.91 18.77 8.81
N ASN A 297 -8.25 19.78 9.41
CA ASN A 297 -8.63 21.20 9.34
C ASN A 297 -7.53 22.01 8.66
#